data_AF-A0A8J5XA23-F1
#
_entry.id   AF-A0A8J5XA23-F1
#
_cell.length_a   1.000
_cell.length_b   1.000
_cell.length_c   1.000
_cell.angle_alpha   90.00
_cell.angle_beta   90.00
_cell.angle_gamma   90.00
#
_symmetry.space_group_name_H-M   'P 1'
#
loop_
_entity.id
_entity.type
_entity.pdbx_description
1 polymer ?
#
loop_
_entity_poly.entity_id
_entity_poly.type
_entity_poly.pdbx_seq_one_letter_code
_entity_poly.pdbx_strand_id
1 'polypeptide(L)'
;MGRIHKDFALNLKFNSKSQFRKQRVLAPCQGEMMALFTCWSLHNYDESACRAAYLALQSCSRTAAALPRTHKATTNYHLAQLARQAGK
;
A
#
# COMPACT_ATOMS: atom_id res chain seq x y z
N MET A 1 50.15 19.75 9.11
CA MET A 1 49.36 18.67 9.73
C MET A 1 47.94 19.18 9.89
N GLY A 2 46.85 18.68 9.33
CA GLY A 2 46.55 17.75 8.23
C GLY A 2 45.10 18.08 7.86
N ARG A 3 44.87 18.50 6.61
CA ARG A 3 43.55 18.85 6.07
C ARG A 3 42.89 17.55 5.59
N ILE A 4 42.00 16.98 6.39
CA ILE A 4 41.14 15.85 6.04
C ILE A 4 39.88 16.13 6.88
N HIS A 5 38.67 16.39 6.39
CA HIS A 5 37.93 15.79 5.30
C HIS A 5 37.15 16.89 4.55
N LYS A 6 37.60 17.24 3.34
CA LYS A 6 36.66 17.66 2.29
C LYS A 6 36.29 16.39 1.53
N ASP A 7 35.12 16.39 0.90
CA ASP A 7 34.69 15.39 -0.07
C ASP A 7 33.98 14.13 0.47
N PHE A 8 33.09 14.28 1.47
CA PHE A 8 31.85 13.51 1.43
C PHE A 8 30.84 14.22 0.51
N ALA A 9 31.25 14.43 -0.74
CA ALA A 9 30.35 14.84 -1.79
C ALA A 9 29.45 13.64 -2.10
N LEU A 10 28.35 13.53 -1.35
CA LEU A 10 27.20 12.73 -1.75
C LEU A 10 26.80 13.22 -3.13
N ASN A 11 27.22 12.49 -4.17
CA ASN A 11 26.78 12.67 -5.54
C ASN A 11 25.33 12.16 -5.64
N LEU A 12 24.44 12.84 -4.93
CA LEU A 12 23.01 12.66 -4.98
C LEU A 12 22.56 13.32 -6.28
N LYS A 13 22.65 12.55 -7.37
CA LYS A 13 21.85 12.80 -8.57
C LYS A 13 20.40 12.61 -8.14
N PHE A 14 19.79 13.66 -7.57
CA PHE A 14 18.40 13.70 -7.14
C PHE A 14 17.49 13.55 -8.35
N ASN A 15 17.26 12.31 -8.77
CA ASN A 15 16.15 11.97 -9.64
C ASN A 15 14.90 11.98 -8.77
N SER A 16 14.18 13.12 -8.75
CA SER A 16 13.07 13.42 -7.83
C SER A 16 11.83 12.53 -7.99
N LYS A 17 11.89 11.47 -8.81
CA LYS A 17 10.86 10.43 -8.83
C LYS A 17 11.04 9.54 -7.61
N SER A 18 10.38 9.90 -6.52
CA SER A 18 10.35 9.06 -5.32
C SER A 18 9.74 7.68 -5.66
N GLN A 19 10.47 6.61 -5.37
CA GLN A 19 10.00 5.22 -5.56
C GLN A 19 9.17 4.73 -4.37
N PHE A 20 8.49 5.62 -3.64
CA PHE A 20 7.57 5.19 -2.58
C PHE A 20 6.45 4.38 -3.24
N ARG A 21 6.58 3.05 -3.14
CA ARG A 21 5.58 2.11 -3.63
C ARG A 21 4.31 2.42 -2.86
N LYS A 22 3.27 2.83 -3.59
CA LYS A 22 1.94 3.06 -3.03
C LYS A 22 1.57 1.81 -2.24
N GLN A 23 1.33 1.96 -0.93
CA GLN A 23 0.78 0.88 -0.13
C GLN A 23 -0.56 0.52 -0.75
N ARG A 24 -0.63 -0.67 -1.36
CA ARG A 24 -1.90 -1.14 -1.94
C ARG A 24 -2.82 -1.35 -0.75
N VAL A 25 -3.92 -0.61 -0.73
CA VAL A 25 -5.01 -0.87 0.22
C VAL A 25 -5.53 -2.26 -0.13
N LEU A 26 -5.38 -3.22 0.78
CA LEU A 26 -6.01 -4.53 0.63
C LEU A 26 -7.53 -4.32 0.53
N ALA A 27 -8.19 -5.13 -0.30
CA ALA A 27 -9.64 -5.03 -0.42
C ALA A 27 -10.29 -5.30 0.95
N PRO A 28 -11.34 -4.55 1.35
CA PRO A 28 -11.86 -4.53 2.71
C PRO A 28 -12.39 -5.88 3.22
N CYS A 29 -12.71 -6.81 2.31
CA CYS A 29 -13.20 -8.16 2.64
C CYS A 29 -12.29 -9.29 2.15
N GLN A 30 -11.03 -8.99 1.82
CA GLN A 30 -10.10 -9.99 1.33
C GLN A 30 -9.88 -11.13 2.33
N GLY A 31 -9.82 -10.84 3.63
CA GLY A 31 -9.65 -11.85 4.68
C GLY A 31 -10.80 -12.85 4.71
N GLU A 32 -12.04 -12.37 4.79
CA GLU A 32 -13.23 -13.22 4.82
C GLU A 32 -13.40 -14.03 3.53
N MET A 33 -13.00 -13.46 2.39
CA MET A 33 -13.03 -14.17 1.10
C MET A 33 -12.05 -15.33 1.08
N MET A 34 -10.83 -15.13 1.60
CA MET A 34 -9.85 -16.21 1.72
C MET A 34 -10.32 -17.29 2.70
N ALA A 35 -10.94 -16.91 3.82
CA ALA A 35 -11.49 -17.87 4.78
C ALA A 35 -12.56 -18.79 4.14
N LEU A 36 -13.45 -18.22 3.31
CA LEU A 36 -14.43 -19.01 2.56
C LEU A 36 -13.77 -19.97 1.58
N PHE A 37 -12.78 -19.51 0.81
CA PHE A 37 -12.04 -20.37 -0.13
C PHE A 37 -11.26 -21.48 0.56
N THR A 38 -10.63 -21.19 1.70
CA THR A 38 -9.97 -22.20 2.52
C THR A 38 -10.97 -23.24 3.00
N CYS A 39 -12.16 -22.81 3.44
CA CYS A 39 -13.20 -23.75 3.85
C CYS A 39 -13.66 -24.64 2.69
N TRP A 40 -13.93 -24.06 1.52
CA TRP A 40 -14.31 -24.84 0.34
C TRP A 40 -13.23 -25.83 -0.10
N SER A 41 -11.95 -25.44 0.03
CA SER A 41 -10.81 -26.31 -0.24
C SER A 41 -10.74 -27.50 0.72
N LEU A 42 -11.19 -27.36 1.96
CA LEU A 42 -11.16 -28.43 2.97
C LEU A 42 -12.40 -29.33 2.91
N HIS A 43 -13.55 -28.75 2.56
CA HIS A 43 -14.85 -29.42 2.61
C HIS A 43 -15.46 -29.71 1.23
N ASN A 44 -14.67 -29.69 0.16
CA ASN A 44 -15.12 -29.95 -1.22
C ASN A 44 -16.34 -29.09 -1.61
N TYR A 45 -16.30 -27.80 -1.33
CA TYR A 45 -17.40 -26.85 -1.61
C TYR A 45 -18.72 -27.15 -0.89
N ASP A 46 -18.72 -27.89 0.22
CA ASP A 46 -19.90 -28.09 1.04
C ASP A 46 -20.39 -26.75 1.63
N GLU A 47 -21.59 -26.34 1.20
CA GLU A 47 -22.23 -25.10 1.62
C GLU A 47 -22.59 -25.10 3.10
N SER A 48 -22.93 -26.26 3.66
CA SER A 48 -23.34 -26.38 5.06
C SER A 48 -22.17 -26.20 6.02
N ALA A 49 -21.02 -26.81 5.69
CA ALA A 49 -19.78 -26.69 6.45
C ALA A 49 -19.19 -25.27 6.38
N CYS A 50 -19.33 -24.59 5.24
CA CYS A 50 -18.76 -23.27 5.00
C CYS A 50 -19.72 -22.09 5.21
N ARG A 51 -20.92 -22.35 5.74
CA ARG A 51 -21.95 -21.33 5.99
C ARG A 51 -21.46 -20.20 6.89
N ALA A 52 -20.67 -20.50 7.92
CA ALA A 52 -20.12 -19.49 8.82
C ALA A 52 -19.18 -18.51 8.09
N ALA A 53 -18.26 -19.03 7.26
CA ALA A 53 -17.35 -18.22 6.46
C ALA A 53 -18.10 -17.40 5.39
N TYR A 54 -19.16 -17.97 4.81
CA TYR A 54 -20.02 -17.26 3.86
C TYR A 54 -20.75 -16.08 4.52
N LEU A 55 -21.32 -16.28 5.72
CA LEU A 55 -22.01 -15.22 6.47
C LEU A 55 -21.04 -14.10 6.90
N ALA A 56 -19.81 -14.46 7.27
CA ALA A 56 -18.79 -13.48 7.61
C ALA A 56 -18.40 -12.60 6.39
N LEU A 57 -18.23 -13.21 5.22
CA LEU A 57 -18.01 -12.48 3.96
C LEU A 57 -19.21 -11.59 3.59
N GLN A 58 -20.43 -12.10 3.75
CA GLN A 58 -21.64 -11.34 3.48
C GLN A 58 -21.80 -10.16 4.45
N SER A 59 -21.46 -10.34 5.73
CA SER A 59 -21.43 -9.27 6.71
C SER A 59 -20.41 -8.20 6.33
N CYS A 60 -19.17 -8.61 6.04
CA CYS A 60 -18.11 -7.68 5.65
C CYS A 60 -18.49 -6.87 4.41
N SER A 61 -19.02 -7.53 3.36
CA SER A 61 -19.38 -6.83 2.12
C SER A 61 -20.50 -5.80 2.30
N ARG A 62 -21.43 -6.04 3.24
CA ARG A 62 -22.50 -5.08 3.58
C ARG A 62 -21.98 -3.89 4.40
N THR A 63 -21.01 -4.12 5.28
CA THR A 63 -20.45 -3.08 6.15
C THR A 63 -19.27 -2.35 5.54
N ALA A 64 -18.63 -2.91 4.51
CA ALA A 64 -17.49 -2.33 3.85
C ALA A 64 -17.90 -1.00 3.20
N ALA A 65 -17.49 0.10 3.83
CA ALA A 65 -17.65 1.42 3.27
C ALA A 65 -16.97 1.47 1.88
N ALA A 66 -17.57 2.23 0.95
CA ALA A 66 -16.99 2.45 -0.36
C ALA A 66 -15.54 2.91 -0.21
N LEU A 67 -14.63 2.30 -0.99
CA LEU A 67 -13.21 2.59 -0.91
C LEU A 67 -12.99 4.11 -1.05
N PRO A 68 -12.36 4.78 -0.07
CA PRO A 68 -12.20 6.22 -0.12
C PRO A 68 -11.40 6.57 -1.39
N ARG A 69 -11.87 7.57 -2.13
CA ARG A 69 -11.13 8.08 -3.30
C ARG A 69 -9.77 8.57 -2.82
N THR A 70 -8.71 7.84 -3.16
CA THR A 70 -7.36 8.22 -2.79
C THR A 70 -6.99 9.50 -3.56
N HIS A 71 -6.78 10.60 -2.84
CA HIS A 71 -6.16 11.78 -3.43
C HIS A 71 -4.75 11.42 -3.91
N LYS A 72 -4.42 11.81 -5.15
CA LYS A 72 -3.07 11.59 -5.69
C LYS A 72 -2.08 12.41 -4.85
N ALA A 73 -1.16 11.73 -4.17
CA ALA A 73 -0.11 12.41 -3.42
C ALA A 73 0.75 13.26 -4.39
N THR A 74 0.89 14.55 -4.08
CA THR A 74 1.71 15.52 -4.83
C THR A 74 3.15 15.55 -4.33
N THR A 75 3.61 14.52 -3.62
CA THR A 75 4.95 14.47 -3.01
C THR A 75 6.07 14.79 -4.01
N ASN A 76 5.99 14.28 -5.24
CA ASN A 76 6.98 14.58 -6.29
C ASN A 76 7.02 16.07 -6.67
N TYR A 77 5.90 16.78 -6.59
CA TYR A 77 5.84 18.23 -6.84
C TYR A 77 6.60 18.99 -5.74
N HIS A 78 6.35 18.67 -4.47
CA HIS A 78 7.04 19.30 -3.35
C HIS A 78 8.54 19.01 -3.35
N LEU A 79 8.94 17.77 -3.67
CA LEU A 79 10.36 17.40 -3.80
C LEU A 79 11.04 18.16 -4.95
N ALA A 80 10.37 18.30 -6.09
CA ALA A 80 10.89 19.08 -7.21
C ALA A 80 11.02 20.58 -6.86
N GLN A 81 10.06 21.12 -6.09
CA GLN A 81 10.10 22.51 -5.64
C GLN A 81 11.24 22.76 -4.66
N LEU A 82 11.46 21.86 -3.70
CA LEU A 82 12.58 21.94 -2.75
C LEU A 82 13.93 21.87 -3.45
N ALA A 83 14.08 20.97 -4.43
CA ALA A 83 15.31 20.88 -5.23
C ALA A 83 15.60 22.19 -5.99
N ARG A 84 14.56 22.90 -6.47
CA ARG A 84 14.70 24.22 -7.11
C ARG A 84 15.11 25.32 -6.12
N GLN A 85 14.66 25.23 -4.87
CA GLN A 85 14.99 26.21 -3.82
C GLN A 85 16.40 26.01 -3.24
N ALA A 86 16.84 24.75 -3.10
CA ALA A 86 18.16 24.40 -2.57
C ALA A 86 19.30 24.51 -3.61
N GLY A 87 18.97 24.67 -4.89
CA GLY A 87 19.92 24.90 -5.98
C GLY A 87 20.23 26.38 -6.28
N LYS A 88 19.82 27.28 -5.39
CA LYS A 88 20.30 28.67 -5.34
C LYS A 88 21.37 28.81 -4.27
#